data_AF-A0AAD8FU84-F1
#
_entry.id   AF-A0AAD8FU84-F1
#
_cell.length_a   1.000
_cell.length_b   1.000
_cell.length_c   1.000
_cell.angle_alpha   90.00
_cell.angle_beta   90.00
_cell.angle_gamma   90.00
#
_symmetry.space_group_name_H-M   'P 1'
#
loop_
_entity.id
_entity.type
_entity.pdbx_description
1 polymer ?
#
loop_
_entity_poly.entity_id
_entity_poly.type
_entity_poly.pdbx_seq_one_letter_code
_entity_poly.pdbx_strand_id
1 'polypeptide(L)'
;PANSDISVMCGTQILELSILLCPIYFAGYNESLMVLNGQFRTLACHGTPDWSVDPPILKYNFSISEWEHTTCAHAMRVSQEVGSGVFSDYSSVQFANISGAINSFDPSTGTITYQQELMYIYSCRYPLQYLVNNTEMGV
;
A
#
# COMPACT_ATOMS: atom_id res chain seq x y z
N PRO A 1 7.94 8.93 12.40
CA PRO A 1 7.14 8.96 11.15
C PRO A 1 6.00 9.97 11.28
N ALA A 2 6.00 10.99 10.43
CA ALA A 2 4.89 11.93 10.27
C ALA A 2 4.01 11.48 9.10
N ASN A 3 2.73 11.84 9.11
CA ASN A 3 1.81 11.52 8.00
C ASN A 3 2.23 12.17 6.67
N SER A 4 3.06 13.22 6.70
CA SER A 4 3.67 13.84 5.53
C SER A 4 4.74 13.00 4.86
N ASP A 5 5.25 11.97 5.53
CA ASP A 5 6.38 11.17 5.06
C ASP A 5 5.93 10.07 4.08
N ILE A 6 4.61 9.84 3.95
CA ILE A 6 4.00 8.88 3.03
C ILE A 6 3.07 9.60 2.04
N SER A 7 3.17 9.21 0.78
CA SER A 7 2.25 9.60 -0.28
C SER A 7 1.59 8.36 -0.88
N VAL A 8 0.28 8.42 -1.06
CA VAL A 8 -0.55 7.31 -1.54
C VAL A 8 -1.34 7.79 -2.75
N MET A 9 -1.09 7.18 -3.91
CA MET A 9 -1.87 7.41 -5.14
C MET A 9 -2.65 6.14 -5.48
N CYS A 10 -3.96 6.21 -5.27
CA CYS A 10 -4.90 5.13 -5.55
C CYS A 10 -5.33 5.18 -7.03
N GLY A 11 -4.59 4.51 -7.92
CA GLY A 11 -4.98 4.35 -9.33
C GLY A 11 -6.02 3.25 -9.53
N THR A 12 -6.63 3.16 -10.72
CA THR A 12 -7.69 2.16 -11.00
C THR A 12 -7.16 0.75 -11.24
N GLN A 13 -5.92 0.62 -11.72
CA GLN A 13 -5.25 -0.66 -11.97
C GLN A 13 -4.01 -0.84 -11.10
N ILE A 14 -3.30 0.24 -10.81
CA ILE A 14 -2.03 0.24 -10.09
C ILE A 14 -2.16 1.18 -8.90
N LEU A 15 -1.67 0.73 -7.74
CA LEU A 15 -1.53 1.54 -6.55
C LEU A 15 -0.06 1.93 -6.42
N GLU A 16 0.19 3.24 -6.33
CA GLU A 16 1.53 3.79 -6.18
C GLU A 16 1.67 4.36 -4.77
N LEU A 17 2.66 3.88 -4.03
CA LEU A 17 3.03 4.40 -2.71
C LEU A 17 4.43 4.96 -2.81
N SER A 18 4.69 6.05 -2.09
CA SER A 18 6.04 6.53 -1.86
C SER A 18 6.23 6.98 -0.43
N ILE A 19 7.41 6.72 0.12
CA ILE A 19 7.83 7.23 1.43
C ILE A 19 9.17 7.95 1.31
N LEU A 20 9.40 8.96 2.14
CA LEU A 20 10.68 9.69 2.16
C LEU A 20 11.82 8.79 2.66
N LEU A 21 13.01 8.85 2.04
CA LEU A 21 14.18 8.08 2.50
C LEU A 21 14.82 8.66 3.76
N CYS A 22 14.82 9.98 3.94
CA CYS A 22 15.54 10.62 5.04
C CYS A 22 15.11 10.11 6.43
N PRO A 23 13.80 9.96 6.75
CA PRO A 23 13.37 9.39 8.02
C PRO A 23 13.79 7.93 8.21
N ILE A 24 13.89 7.16 7.11
CA ILE A 24 14.29 5.74 7.12
C ILE A 24 15.74 5.60 7.58
N TYR A 25 16.64 6.38 6.96
CA TYR A 25 18.05 6.38 7.36
C TYR A 25 18.27 6.99 8.74
N PHE A 26 17.50 8.02 9.11
CA PHE A 26 17.58 8.60 10.44
C PHE A 26 17.21 7.59 11.54
N ALA A 27 16.28 6.69 11.26
CA ALA A 27 15.92 5.58 12.15
C ALA A 27 16.94 4.42 12.12
N GLY A 28 17.92 4.44 11.22
CA GLY A 28 18.96 3.42 11.09
C GLY A 28 18.62 2.25 10.15
N TYR A 29 17.57 2.39 9.32
CA TYR A 29 17.20 1.38 8.32
C TYR A 29 17.73 1.75 6.92
N ASN A 30 17.87 0.71 6.09
CA ASN A 30 18.15 0.83 4.67
C ASN A 30 16.85 0.58 3.87
N GLU A 31 16.87 0.91 2.58
CA GLU A 31 15.73 0.77 1.69
C GLU A 31 15.26 -0.68 1.56
N SER A 32 16.20 -1.63 1.49
CA SER A 32 15.91 -3.07 1.46
C SER A 32 15.36 -3.63 2.77
N LEU A 33 15.38 -2.83 3.84
CA LEU A 33 14.77 -3.20 5.12
C LEU A 33 13.34 -2.70 5.23
N MET A 34 12.81 -2.00 4.22
CA MET A 34 11.45 -1.47 4.21
C MET A 34 10.58 -2.28 3.26
N VAL A 35 9.66 -3.07 3.81
CA VAL A 35 8.90 -4.07 3.05
C VAL A 35 7.40 -3.94 3.28
N LEU A 36 6.61 -4.25 2.25
CA LEU A 36 5.16 -4.29 2.35
C LEU A 36 4.69 -5.48 3.20
N ASN A 37 3.82 -5.21 4.17
CA ASN A 37 3.15 -6.17 5.06
C ASN A 37 4.08 -7.21 5.69
N GLY A 38 5.35 -6.84 5.94
CA GLY A 38 6.35 -7.76 6.50
C GLY A 38 6.79 -8.87 5.55
N GLN A 39 6.53 -8.78 4.24
CA GLN A 39 6.90 -9.79 3.24
C GLN A 39 8.37 -9.67 2.80
N PHE A 40 9.29 -9.90 3.73
CA PHE A 40 10.74 -9.76 3.48
C PHE A 40 11.32 -10.77 2.48
N ARG A 41 10.68 -11.95 2.34
CA ARG A 41 11.14 -13.02 1.45
C ARG A 41 10.83 -12.76 -0.02
N THR A 42 9.93 -11.83 -0.31
CA THR A 42 9.42 -11.59 -1.66
C THR A 42 9.98 -10.28 -2.18
N LEU A 43 10.91 -10.35 -3.13
CA LEU A 43 11.57 -9.17 -3.72
C LEU A 43 10.59 -8.16 -4.33
N ALA A 44 9.45 -8.61 -4.85
CA ALA A 44 8.41 -7.72 -5.39
C ALA A 44 7.77 -6.80 -4.33
N CYS A 45 7.89 -7.13 -3.05
CA CYS A 45 7.33 -6.35 -1.94
C CYS A 45 8.33 -5.34 -1.36
N HIS A 46 9.54 -5.28 -1.90
CA HIS A 46 10.56 -4.31 -1.52
C HIS A 46 10.37 -3.00 -2.28
N GLY A 47 10.77 -1.91 -1.65
CA GLY A 47 10.72 -0.59 -2.27
C GLY A 47 11.84 -0.41 -3.29
N THR A 48 11.57 0.39 -4.32
CA THR A 48 12.56 0.84 -5.30
C THR A 48 12.98 2.27 -4.98
N PRO A 49 14.24 2.52 -4.62
CA PRO A 49 14.68 3.87 -4.28
C PRO A 49 14.79 4.73 -5.54
N ASP A 50 14.25 5.93 -5.46
CA ASP A 50 14.36 6.96 -6.48
C ASP A 50 15.11 8.17 -5.93
N TRP A 51 16.35 8.30 -6.37
CA TRP A 51 17.28 9.37 -6.01
C TRP A 51 17.23 10.56 -6.98
N SER A 52 16.39 10.50 -8.01
CA SER A 52 16.27 11.59 -9.00
C SER A 52 15.41 12.75 -8.51
N VAL A 53 14.64 12.53 -7.45
CA VAL A 53 13.73 13.52 -6.84
C VAL A 53 14.35 14.04 -5.53
N ASP A 54 14.17 15.34 -5.25
CA ASP A 54 14.58 15.97 -3.99
C ASP A 54 13.33 16.43 -3.22
N PRO A 55 13.04 15.89 -2.01
CA PRO A 55 13.80 14.84 -1.30
C PRO A 55 13.65 13.43 -1.92
N PRO A 56 14.64 12.53 -1.74
CA PRO A 56 14.62 11.18 -2.30
C PRO A 56 13.51 10.32 -1.70
N ILE A 57 12.90 9.47 -2.52
CA ILE A 57 11.72 8.67 -2.16
C ILE A 57 11.89 7.18 -2.47
N LEU A 58 11.24 6.35 -1.67
CA LEU A 58 11.19 4.91 -1.82
C LEU A 58 9.82 4.56 -2.38
N LYS A 59 9.79 4.06 -3.62
CA LYS A 59 8.57 3.81 -4.38
C LYS A 59 8.15 2.35 -4.29
N TYR A 60 6.85 2.13 -4.17
CA TYR A 60 6.21 0.82 -4.28
C TYR A 60 5.10 0.92 -5.31
N ASN A 61 5.05 -0.07 -6.21
CA ASN A 61 4.00 -0.21 -7.20
C ASN A 61 3.45 -1.63 -7.16
N PHE A 62 2.13 -1.77 -7.13
CA PHE A 62 1.49 -3.07 -7.26
C PHE A 62 0.14 -2.92 -7.94
N SER A 63 -0.19 -3.93 -8.74
CA SER A 63 -1.47 -4.08 -9.41
C SER A 63 -2.54 -4.44 -8.41
N ILE A 64 -3.74 -3.90 -8.62
CA ILE A 64 -4.95 -4.21 -7.84
C ILE A 64 -5.54 -5.58 -8.25
N SER A 65 -4.94 -6.24 -9.25
CA SER A 65 -5.37 -7.55 -9.72
C SER A 65 -5.32 -8.63 -8.62
N GLU A 66 -6.21 -9.61 -8.72
CA GLU A 66 -6.45 -10.68 -7.73
C GLU A 66 -5.18 -11.44 -7.28
N TRP A 67 -4.15 -11.50 -8.14
CA TRP A 67 -2.90 -12.22 -7.91
C TRP A 67 -1.83 -11.42 -7.12
N GLU A 68 -1.78 -10.10 -7.27
CA GLU A 68 -0.76 -9.29 -6.60
C GLU A 68 -1.15 -8.92 -5.16
N HIS A 69 -2.45 -8.94 -4.87
CA HIS A 69 -2.97 -8.82 -3.50
C HIS A 69 -2.38 -9.88 -2.55
N THR A 70 -2.25 -11.12 -3.02
CA THR A 70 -1.75 -12.25 -2.22
C THR A 70 -0.24 -12.28 -2.10
N THR A 71 0.48 -11.80 -3.13
CA THR A 71 1.95 -11.86 -3.19
C THR A 71 2.60 -11.02 -2.08
N CYS A 72 2.05 -9.84 -1.80
CA CYS A 72 2.51 -8.97 -0.72
C CYS A 72 1.55 -8.91 0.47
N ALA A 73 0.62 -9.87 0.60
CA ALA A 73 -0.29 -10.02 1.73
C ALA A 73 -1.06 -8.73 2.11
N HIS A 74 -1.58 -8.02 1.12
CA HIS A 74 -2.46 -6.89 1.36
C HIS A 74 -3.79 -7.37 1.98
N ALA A 75 -4.55 -6.47 2.61
CA ALA A 75 -5.85 -6.78 3.18
C ALA A 75 -6.97 -6.10 2.38
N MET A 76 -7.80 -6.90 1.72
CA MET A 76 -8.98 -6.42 0.99
C MET A 76 -10.24 -6.69 1.82
N ARG A 77 -11.04 -5.64 2.03
CA ARG A 77 -12.34 -5.75 2.67
C ARG A 77 -13.40 -5.11 1.79
N VAL A 78 -14.44 -5.87 1.48
CA VAL A 78 -15.62 -5.32 0.81
C VAL A 78 -16.59 -4.81 1.85
N SER A 79 -17.05 -3.58 1.66
CA SER A 79 -18.03 -2.90 2.50
C SER A 79 -19.17 -2.41 1.62
N GLN A 80 -20.38 -2.36 2.17
CA GLN A 80 -21.56 -1.89 1.47
C GLN A 80 -22.08 -0.67 2.20
N GLU A 81 -22.21 0.43 1.47
CA GLU A 81 -22.61 1.72 2.03
C GLU A 81 -23.70 2.35 1.16
N VAL A 82 -24.49 3.24 1.74
CA VAL A 82 -25.47 4.02 0.99
C VAL A 82 -24.72 4.93 0.02
N GLY A 83 -25.19 5.00 -1.22
CA GLY A 83 -24.57 5.81 -2.26
C GLY A 83 -24.53 7.29 -1.87
N SER A 84 -23.39 7.93 -2.11
CA SER A 84 -23.21 9.37 -1.94
C SER A 84 -22.49 9.97 -3.15
N GLY A 85 -22.65 11.27 -3.37
CA GLY A 85 -22.05 11.96 -4.52
C GLY A 85 -22.58 11.42 -5.86
N VAL A 86 -21.67 11.01 -6.75
CA VAL A 86 -22.00 10.45 -8.09
C VAL A 86 -22.84 9.17 -8.02
N PHE A 87 -22.86 8.50 -6.86
CA PHE A 87 -23.67 7.31 -6.64
C PHE A 87 -24.92 7.57 -5.79
N SER A 88 -25.36 8.83 -5.63
CA SER A 88 -26.53 9.18 -4.81
C SER A 88 -27.82 8.46 -5.20
N ASP A 89 -27.93 8.07 -6.47
CA ASP A 89 -29.12 7.42 -7.03
C ASP A 89 -29.22 5.93 -6.64
N TYR A 90 -28.14 5.36 -6.10
CA TYR A 90 -28.08 3.97 -5.66
C TYR A 90 -28.33 3.85 -4.16
N SER A 91 -29.30 3.02 -3.79
CA SER A 91 -29.60 2.70 -2.39
C SER A 91 -28.47 1.97 -1.68
N SER A 92 -27.58 1.35 -2.45
CA SER A 92 -26.45 0.57 -1.94
C SER A 92 -25.34 0.48 -2.97
N VAL A 93 -24.12 0.86 -2.56
CA VAL A 93 -22.90 0.77 -3.36
C VAL A 93 -21.88 -0.04 -2.58
N GLN A 94 -21.24 -1.00 -3.26
CA GLN A 94 -20.17 -1.77 -2.65
C GLN A 94 -18.80 -1.15 -2.96
N PHE A 95 -17.98 -1.04 -1.93
CA PHE A 95 -16.62 -0.53 -1.99
C PHE A 95 -15.63 -1.59 -1.52
N ALA A 96 -14.58 -1.80 -2.31
CA ALA A 96 -13.41 -2.54 -1.91
C ALA A 96 -12.40 -1.59 -1.24
N ASN A 97 -12.06 -1.88 0.01
CA ASN A 97 -10.98 -1.20 0.72
C ASN A 97 -9.73 -2.08 0.69
N ILE A 98 -8.68 -1.59 0.06
CA ILE A 98 -7.36 -2.22 0.05
C ILE A 98 -6.50 -1.48 1.04
N SER A 99 -6.01 -2.21 2.04
CA SER A 99 -5.20 -1.67 3.11
C SER A 99 -3.95 -2.52 3.31
N GLY A 100 -2.94 -1.90 3.90
CA GLY A 100 -1.70 -2.58 4.26
C GLY A 100 -0.78 -1.66 5.03
N ALA A 101 0.43 -2.14 5.30
CA ALA A 101 1.47 -1.40 5.96
C ALA A 101 2.82 -1.58 5.26
N ILE A 102 3.69 -0.59 5.39
CA ILE A 102 5.12 -0.68 5.08
C ILE A 102 5.83 -0.74 6.42
N ASN A 103 6.54 -1.84 6.67
CA ASN A 103 7.22 -2.10 7.93
C ASN A 103 8.73 -2.11 7.72
N SER A 104 9.45 -1.50 8.67
CA SER A 104 10.89 -1.71 8.81
C SER A 104 11.16 -3.11 9.37
N PHE A 105 12.11 -3.81 8.77
CA PHE A 105 12.64 -5.07 9.27
C PHE A 105 13.99 -4.83 9.93
N ASP A 106 14.10 -5.18 11.21
CA ASP A 106 15.37 -5.13 11.93
C ASP A 106 16.11 -6.47 11.74
N PRO A 107 17.27 -6.50 11.05
CA PRO A 107 18.05 -7.72 10.84
C PRO A 107 18.89 -8.11 12.07
N SER A 108 18.93 -7.29 13.13
CA SER A 108 19.76 -7.57 14.29
C SER A 108 19.15 -8.69 15.14
N THR A 109 19.90 -9.78 15.29
CA THR A 109 19.55 -10.98 16.06
C THR A 109 19.78 -10.83 17.57
N GLY A 110 20.09 -9.61 18.03
CA GLY A 110 20.36 -9.30 19.42
C GLY A 110 19.06 -9.16 20.24
N THR A 111 19.08 -9.65 21.49
CA THR A 111 17.92 -9.62 22.41
C THR A 111 17.45 -8.21 22.78
N ILE A 112 18.23 -7.17 22.43
CA ILE A 112 17.90 -5.75 22.65
C ILE A 112 18.26 -4.99 21.38
N THR A 113 17.25 -4.39 20.74
CA THR A 113 17.43 -3.50 19.59
C THR A 113 16.97 -2.10 19.99
N TYR A 114 17.81 -1.09 19.71
CA TYR A 114 17.55 0.32 20.04
C TYR A 114 17.02 1.12 18.84
N GLN A 115 16.81 0.46 17.70
CA GLN A 115 16.30 1.09 16.49
C GLN A 115 14.80 1.35 16.61
N GLN A 116 14.35 2.51 16.14
CA GLN A 116 12.95 2.91 16.21
C GLN A 116 12.16 2.26 15.08
N GLU A 117 11.30 1.29 15.38
CA GLU A 117 10.45 0.64 14.36
C GLU A 117 9.62 1.66 13.57
N LEU A 118 9.75 1.62 12.24
CA LEU A 118 8.99 2.46 11.31
C LEU A 118 7.85 1.64 10.70
N MET A 119 6.63 2.14 10.88
CA MET A 119 5.42 1.55 10.32
C MET A 119 4.57 2.63 9.65
N TYR A 120 4.29 2.46 8.35
CA TYR A 120 3.40 3.34 7.60
C TYR A 120 2.16 2.57 7.16
N ILE A 121 0.97 3.02 7.53
CA ILE A 121 -0.30 2.36 7.19
C ILE A 121 -0.97 3.14 6.07
N TYR A 122 -1.48 2.43 5.07
CA TYR A 122 -2.24 3.02 3.97
C TYR A 122 -3.56 2.28 3.74
N SER A 123 -4.52 2.99 3.16
CA SER A 123 -5.83 2.47 2.78
C SER A 123 -6.33 3.23 1.55
N CYS A 124 -6.74 2.47 0.53
CA CYS A 124 -7.36 2.98 -0.68
C CYS A 124 -8.78 2.39 -0.81
N ARG A 125 -9.74 3.24 -1.13
CA ARG A 125 -11.15 2.86 -1.28
C ARG A 125 -11.56 2.92 -2.74
N TYR A 126 -12.00 1.79 -3.28
CA TYR A 126 -12.42 1.62 -4.67
C TYR A 126 -13.90 1.27 -4.76
N PRO A 127 -14.71 1.94 -5.60
CA PRO A 127 -16.05 1.45 -5.94
C PRO A 127 -15.92 0.16 -6.75
N LEU A 128 -16.63 -0.91 -6.37
CA LEU A 128 -16.50 -2.21 -7.05
C LEU A 128 -16.91 -2.17 -8.53
N GLN A 129 -17.70 -1.17 -8.98
CA GLN A 129 -18.06 -1.00 -10.39
C GLN A 129 -16.83 -0.87 -11.33
N TYR A 130 -15.66 -0.48 -10.81
CA TYR A 130 -14.40 -0.44 -11.56
C TYR A 130 -13.58 -1.74 -11.50
N LEU A 131 -13.92 -2.65 -10.58
CA LEU A 131 -13.24 -3.93 -10.35
C LEU A 131 -13.95 -5.10 -11.04
N VAL A 132 -15.19 -4.90 -11.52
CA VAL A 132 -15.89 -5.91 -12.32
C VAL A 132 -15.46 -5.75 -13.77
N ASN A 133 -14.65 -6.69 -14.26
CA ASN A 133 -14.47 -6.88 -15.69
C ASN A 133 -15.84 -7.22 -16.29
N ASN A 134 -16.22 -6.54 -17.36
CA ASN A 134 -17.54 -6.60 -17.98
C ASN A 134 -17.77 -7.96 -18.69
N THR A 135 -17.79 -9.06 -17.96
CA THR A 135 -18.32 -10.33 -18.44
C THR A 135 -19.84 -10.24 -18.37
N GLU A 136 -20.39 -9.73 -19.47
CA GLU A 136 -21.73 -9.94 -20.01
C GLU A 136 -22.79 -10.38 -18.98
N MET A 137 -23.68 -9.46 -18.61
CA MET A 137 -25.05 -9.85 -18.28
C MET A 137 -25.64 -10.52 -19.53
N GLY A 138 -25.43 -11.83 -19.66
CA GLY A 138 -26.18 -12.67 -20.56
C GLY A 138 -27.63 -12.67 -20.09
N VAL A 139 -28.46 -11.92 -20.80
CA VAL A 139 -29.92 -12.09 -20.82
C VAL A 139 -30.28 -13.45 -21.42
#